data_AF-A0A8J2X8Z9-F1
#
_entry.id   AF-A0A8J2X8Z9-F1
#
_cell.length_a   1.000
_cell.length_b   1.000
_cell.length_c   1.000
_cell.angle_alpha   90.00
_cell.angle_beta   90.00
_cell.angle_gamma   90.00
#
_symmetry.space_group_name_H-M   'P 1'
#
loop_
_entity.id
_entity.type
_entity.pdbx_description
1 polymer ?
#
loop_
_entity_poly.entity_id
_entity_poly.type
_entity_poly.pdbx_seq_one_letter_code
_entity_poly.pdbx_strand_id
1 'polypeptide(L)'
;MKQNAFLIILCLITSILSAQTLTSDGFIISISNIKSETGTTNMAGTTYNYNEYTGNYTIEKDGVLIAKQSFSSLQLNNGAVNVNIKNKAGYGNTVTYDYDSKRMEYRYEKYKIKKPKNTYDIILNAILIYAKTD
;
A
#
# COMPACT_ATOMS: atom_id res chain seq x y z
N MET A 1 -44.35 -21.43 33.47
CA MET A 1 -43.97 -21.37 32.03
C MET A 1 -42.48 -21.08 31.98
N LYS A 2 -41.66 -21.99 31.42
CA LYS A 2 -40.18 -21.92 31.49
C LYS A 2 -39.65 -21.01 30.36
N GLN A 3 -38.81 -20.04 30.73
CA GLN A 3 -38.05 -19.18 29.82
C GLN A 3 -36.99 -20.00 29.08
N ASN A 4 -36.98 -19.93 27.75
CA ASN A 4 -35.85 -20.34 26.92
C ASN A 4 -35.24 -19.09 26.29
N ALA A 5 -34.21 -18.53 26.93
CA ALA A 5 -33.40 -17.48 26.33
C ALA A 5 -32.39 -18.13 25.38
N PHE A 6 -32.58 -17.93 24.07
CA PHE A 6 -31.59 -18.28 23.06
C PHE A 6 -30.46 -17.24 23.12
N LEU A 7 -29.32 -17.61 23.68
CA LEU A 7 -28.11 -16.79 23.65
C LEU A 7 -27.42 -17.01 22.29
N ILE A 8 -27.63 -16.08 21.34
CA ILE A 8 -26.84 -16.04 20.10
C ILE A 8 -25.49 -15.39 20.47
N ILE A 9 -24.46 -16.21 20.66
CA ILE A 9 -23.08 -15.74 20.74
C ILE A 9 -22.65 -15.40 19.31
N LEU A 10 -22.78 -14.13 18.95
CA LEU A 10 -22.19 -13.57 17.74
C LEU A 10 -20.67 -13.49 17.96
N CYS A 11 -19.93 -14.53 17.57
CA CYS A 11 -18.48 -14.48 17.50
C CYS A 11 -18.08 -13.52 16.36
N LEU A 12 -17.83 -12.25 16.71
CA LEU A 12 -17.09 -11.32 15.86
C LEU A 12 -15.65 -11.84 15.73
N ILE A 13 -15.39 -12.62 14.68
CA ILE A 13 -14.03 -12.92 14.24
C ILE A 13 -13.50 -11.64 13.60
N THR A 14 -13.01 -10.71 14.43
CA THR A 14 -12.19 -9.61 13.93
C THR A 14 -10.83 -10.22 13.59
N SER A 15 -10.61 -10.53 12.32
CA SER A 15 -9.27 -10.80 11.85
C SER A 15 -8.48 -9.51 12.04
N ILE A 16 -7.62 -9.47 13.06
CA ILE A 16 -6.61 -8.43 13.20
C ILE A 16 -5.70 -8.63 11.99
N LEU A 17 -5.98 -7.94 10.88
CA LEU A 17 -5.09 -7.90 9.73
C LEU A 17 -3.77 -7.35 10.27
N SER A 18 -2.79 -8.24 10.46
CA SER A 18 -1.49 -7.85 10.98
C SER A 18 -0.92 -6.78 10.04
N ALA A 19 -0.52 -5.65 10.61
CA ALA A 19 0.16 -4.61 9.84
C ALA A 19 1.36 -5.23 9.14
N GLN A 20 1.46 -5.04 7.82
CA GLN A 20 2.60 -5.55 7.06
C GLN A 20 3.75 -4.58 7.19
N THR A 21 4.96 -5.11 7.39
CA THR A 21 6.14 -4.30 7.69
C THR A 21 7.33 -4.63 6.78
N LEU A 22 8.18 -3.64 6.58
CA LEU A 22 9.46 -3.74 5.88
C LEU A 22 10.54 -3.01 6.69
N THR A 23 11.65 -3.69 6.94
CA THR A 23 12.81 -3.11 7.64
C THR A 23 14.02 -3.03 6.72
N SER A 24 14.66 -1.86 6.64
CA SER A 24 15.87 -1.65 5.83
C SER A 24 16.62 -0.40 6.31
N ASP A 25 17.94 -0.50 6.52
CA ASP A 25 18.83 0.62 6.83
C ASP A 25 18.34 1.51 8.00
N GLY A 26 17.84 0.85 9.06
CA GLY A 26 17.28 1.50 10.25
C GLY A 26 15.87 2.07 10.06
N PHE A 27 15.29 2.02 8.86
CA PHE A 27 13.88 2.32 8.64
C PHE A 27 13.01 1.10 8.93
N ILE A 28 11.85 1.34 9.55
CA ILE A 28 10.74 0.40 9.65
C ILE A 28 9.52 1.07 9.01
N ILE A 29 9.06 0.50 7.91
CA ILE A 29 7.85 0.91 7.21
C ILE A 29 6.75 -0.06 7.58
N SER A 30 5.58 0.45 7.96
CA SER A 30 4.40 -0.39 8.19
C SER A 30 3.19 0.12 7.42
N ILE A 31 2.35 -0.78 6.92
CA ILE A 31 1.05 -0.43 6.31
C ILE A 31 -0.11 -1.09 7.04
N SER A 32 -1.23 -0.38 7.14
CA SER A 32 -2.42 -0.81 7.90
C SER A 32 -3.71 -0.22 7.34
N ASN A 33 -4.85 -0.76 7.79
CA ASN A 33 -6.20 -0.34 7.37
C ASN A 33 -6.37 -0.37 5.84
N ILE A 34 -5.84 -1.42 5.21
CA ILE A 34 -5.87 -1.57 3.76
C ILE A 34 -7.29 -1.86 3.31
N LYS A 35 -7.77 -1.06 2.37
CA LYS A 35 -8.97 -1.33 1.58
C LYS A 35 -8.55 -1.54 0.13
N SER A 36 -9.20 -2.48 -0.53
CA SER A 36 -8.98 -2.75 -1.96
C SER A 36 -10.28 -2.62 -2.73
N GLU A 37 -10.21 -2.01 -3.89
CA GLU A 37 -11.29 -1.92 -4.86
C GLU A 37 -10.78 -2.43 -6.21
N THR A 38 -11.65 -3.12 -6.95
CA THR A 38 -11.33 -3.60 -8.30
C THR A 38 -12.36 -3.05 -9.27
N GLY A 39 -11.94 -2.56 -10.43
CA GLY A 39 -12.84 -1.96 -11.39
C GLY A 39 -12.31 -1.96 -12.81
N THR A 40 -13.02 -1.24 -13.67
CA THR A 40 -12.63 -1.02 -15.07
C THR A 40 -12.61 0.47 -15.36
N THR A 41 -11.70 0.89 -16.23
CA THR A 41 -11.61 2.27 -16.73
C THR A 41 -11.31 2.26 -18.22
N ASN A 42 -11.76 3.28 -18.94
CA ASN A 42 -11.48 3.45 -20.37
C ASN A 42 -10.45 4.57 -20.55
N MET A 43 -9.30 4.23 -21.11
CA MET A 43 -8.24 5.20 -21.45
C MET A 43 -7.87 5.05 -22.91
N ALA A 44 -7.92 6.15 -23.67
CA ALA A 44 -7.60 6.17 -25.09
C ALA A 44 -8.32 5.07 -25.91
N GLY A 45 -9.60 4.84 -25.63
CA GLY A 45 -10.41 3.82 -26.30
C GLY A 45 -10.13 2.37 -25.90
N THR A 46 -9.24 2.14 -24.94
CA THR A 46 -8.93 0.80 -24.41
C THR A 46 -9.47 0.65 -22.99
N THR A 47 -10.16 -0.46 -22.70
CA THR A 47 -10.62 -0.80 -21.36
C THR A 47 -9.49 -1.46 -20.57
N TYR A 48 -9.20 -0.92 -19.38
CA TYR A 48 -8.25 -1.46 -18.44
C TYR A 48 -8.97 -1.92 -17.18
N ASN A 49 -8.67 -3.13 -16.73
CA ASN A 49 -8.99 -3.54 -15.37
C ASN A 49 -7.97 -2.91 -14.41
N TYR A 50 -8.44 -2.48 -13.24
CA TYR A 50 -7.57 -1.94 -12.21
C TYR A 50 -7.86 -2.55 -10.84
N ASN A 51 -6.82 -2.60 -10.01
CA ASN A 51 -6.91 -2.79 -8.57
C ASN A 51 -6.40 -1.52 -7.89
N GLU A 52 -7.24 -0.89 -7.07
CA GLU A 52 -6.85 0.22 -6.22
C GLU A 52 -6.71 -0.27 -4.78
N TYR A 53 -5.67 0.18 -4.10
CA TYR A 53 -5.44 -0.05 -2.68
C TYR A 53 -5.32 1.29 -1.97
N THR A 54 -6.06 1.47 -0.89
CA THR A 54 -5.92 2.64 -0.01
C THR A 54 -5.62 2.18 1.40
N GLY A 55 -4.88 2.98 2.15
CA GLY A 55 -4.53 2.62 3.51
C GLY A 55 -3.71 3.69 4.21
N ASN A 56 -3.16 3.33 5.36
CA ASN A 56 -2.26 4.17 6.13
C ASN A 56 -0.88 3.54 6.19
N TYR A 57 0.14 4.37 6.29
CA TYR A 57 1.51 3.94 6.55
C TYR A 57 2.11 4.67 7.76
N THR A 58 3.08 4.02 8.39
CA THR A 58 4.01 4.65 9.34
C THR A 58 5.44 4.47 8.86
N ILE A 59 6.28 5.44 9.19
CA ILE A 59 7.73 5.39 9.00
C ILE A 59 8.37 5.63 10.34
N GLU A 60 9.15 4.65 10.81
CA GLU A 60 10.05 4.80 11.95
C GLU A 60 11.49 4.76 11.45
N LYS A 61 12.35 5.59 12.05
CA LYS A 61 13.79 5.60 11.78
C LYS A 61 14.53 5.50 13.12
N ASP A 62 15.30 4.44 13.26
CA ASP A 62 16.11 4.16 14.46
C ASP A 62 15.28 4.23 15.76
N GLY A 63 14.03 3.73 15.70
CA GLY A 63 13.09 3.68 16.83
C GLY A 63 12.23 4.94 17.02
N VAL A 64 12.39 5.98 16.19
CA VAL A 64 11.60 7.21 16.27
C VAL A 64 10.57 7.25 15.14
N LEU A 65 9.30 7.47 15.47
CA LEU A 65 8.23 7.68 14.48
C LEU A 65 8.41 9.04 13.79
N ILE A 66 8.68 9.04 12.48
CA ILE A 66 8.90 10.25 11.69
C ILE A 66 7.74 10.59 10.76
N ALA A 67 6.89 9.62 10.41
CA ALA A 67 5.68 9.89 9.62
C ALA A 67 4.54 8.91 9.92
N LYS A 68 3.31 9.41 9.83
CA LYS A 68 2.07 8.62 9.84
C LYS A 68 1.04 9.29 8.93
N GLN A 69 0.84 8.74 7.74
CA GLN A 69 -0.04 9.34 6.72
C GLN A 69 -0.82 8.26 5.96
N SER A 70 -1.63 8.69 4.99
CA SER A 70 -2.36 7.78 4.10
C SER A 70 -1.63 7.61 2.76
N PHE A 71 -1.92 6.50 2.08
CA PHE A 71 -1.47 6.26 0.72
C PHE A 71 -2.63 5.77 -0.15
N SER A 72 -2.44 5.85 -1.46
CA SER A 72 -3.23 5.10 -2.44
C SER A 72 -2.30 4.47 -3.46
N SER A 73 -2.68 3.32 -4.00
CA SER A 73 -1.92 2.60 -5.01
C SER A 73 -2.87 2.15 -6.11
N LEU A 74 -2.51 2.41 -7.37
CA LEU A 74 -3.25 1.96 -8.53
C LEU A 74 -2.41 0.97 -9.32
N GLN A 75 -2.94 -0.22 -9.53
CA GLN A 75 -2.38 -1.25 -10.39
C GLN A 75 -3.32 -1.46 -11.58
N LEU A 76 -2.81 -1.26 -12.79
CA LEU A 76 -3.52 -1.66 -14.01
C LEU A 76 -3.12 -3.10 -14.34
N ASN A 77 -4.07 -3.97 -14.70
CA ASN A 77 -3.83 -5.43 -14.86
C ASN A 77 -2.75 -5.81 -15.90
N ASN A 78 -2.30 -4.86 -16.72
CA ASN A 78 -1.24 -5.05 -17.73
C ASN A 78 -0.07 -4.05 -17.58
N GLY A 79 0.11 -3.42 -16.41
CA GLY A 79 1.05 -2.32 -16.28
C GLY A 79 1.64 -2.09 -14.90
N ALA A 80 2.39 -1.01 -14.79
CA ALA A 80 3.06 -0.58 -13.58
C ALA A 80 2.10 -0.38 -12.39
N VAL A 81 2.63 -0.47 -11.17
CA VAL A 81 1.92 -0.08 -9.94
C VAL A 81 2.36 1.33 -9.57
N ASN A 82 1.41 2.25 -9.49
CA ASN A 82 1.66 3.62 -9.06
C ASN A 82 1.25 3.78 -7.61
N VAL A 83 2.21 4.03 -6.72
CA VAL A 83 1.98 4.25 -5.29
C VAL A 83 2.07 5.74 -5.02
N ASN A 84 0.94 6.35 -4.75
CA ASN A 84 0.82 7.75 -4.38
C ASN A 84 0.91 7.91 -2.85
N ILE A 85 2.00 8.53 -2.42
CA ILE A 85 2.27 8.84 -1.03
C ILE A 85 1.73 10.26 -0.76
N LYS A 86 0.61 10.32 -0.04
CA LYS A 86 -0.10 11.58 0.21
C LYS A 86 0.57 12.34 1.35
N ASN A 87 1.43 13.30 1.02
CA ASN A 87 2.01 14.23 1.97
C ASN A 87 1.23 15.57 1.95
N LYS A 88 0.04 15.59 2.57
CA LYS A 88 -0.90 16.74 2.60
C LYS A 88 -1.30 17.31 1.22
N ALA A 89 -2.24 18.26 1.23
CA ALA A 89 -3.08 18.67 0.11
C ALA A 89 -2.32 19.12 -1.16
N GLY A 90 -2.33 18.29 -2.20
CA GLY A 90 -2.24 18.76 -3.59
C GLY A 90 -1.27 18.02 -4.50
N TYR A 91 -0.13 17.53 -3.98
CA TYR A 91 0.86 16.83 -4.81
C TYR A 91 1.28 15.52 -4.14
N GLY A 92 0.85 14.42 -4.72
CA GLY A 92 1.24 13.08 -4.29
C GLY A 92 2.64 12.74 -4.77
N ASN A 93 3.52 12.31 -3.87
CA ASN A 93 4.81 11.75 -4.26
C ASN A 93 4.55 10.35 -4.82
N THR A 94 4.55 10.23 -6.15
CA THR A 94 4.24 8.96 -6.82
C THR A 94 5.52 8.19 -7.08
N VAL A 95 5.56 6.96 -6.55
CA VAL A 95 6.59 5.98 -6.86
C VAL A 95 5.97 4.91 -7.74
N THR A 96 6.59 4.64 -8.88
CA THR A 96 6.06 3.70 -9.88
C THR A 96 6.91 2.45 -9.92
N TYR A 97 6.30 1.28 -9.71
CA TYR A 97 6.96 0.00 -9.95
C TYR A 97 6.59 -0.54 -11.33
N ASP A 98 7.60 -0.71 -12.17
CA ASP A 98 7.48 -1.24 -13.51
C ASP A 98 7.81 -2.75 -13.51
N TYR A 99 6.86 -3.58 -13.98
CA TYR A 99 7.00 -5.04 -13.96
C TYR A 99 8.01 -5.59 -14.98
N ASP A 100 8.26 -4.87 -16.08
CA ASP A 100 9.15 -5.30 -17.15
C ASP A 100 10.61 -5.12 -16.73
N SER A 101 10.95 -3.91 -16.30
CA SER A 101 12.27 -3.53 -15.81
C SER A 101 12.53 -4.03 -14.38
N LYS A 102 11.48 -4.32 -13.61
CA LYS A 102 11.54 -4.71 -12.18
C LYS A 102 12.22 -3.65 -11.31
N ARG A 103 12.00 -2.38 -11.65
CA ARG A 103 12.56 -1.21 -10.95
C ARG A 103 11.44 -0.34 -10.43
N MET A 104 11.75 0.38 -9.36
CA MET A 104 10.94 1.49 -8.90
C MET A 104 11.50 2.79 -9.45
N GLU A 105 10.63 3.67 -9.93
CA GLU A 105 10.97 5.02 -10.35
C GLU A 105 10.39 6.03 -9.37
N TYR A 106 11.23 6.95 -8.90
CA TYR A 106 10.83 8.08 -8.10
C TYR A 106 11.68 9.29 -8.50
N ARG A 107 11.04 10.42 -8.84
CA ARG A 107 11.73 11.65 -9.29
C ARG A 107 12.79 11.41 -10.37
N TYR A 108 12.45 10.61 -11.39
CA TYR A 108 13.33 10.21 -12.51
C TYR A 108 14.50 9.30 -12.15
N GLU A 109 14.66 8.91 -10.88
CA GLU A 109 15.67 7.94 -10.44
C GLU A 109 15.10 6.53 -10.39
N LYS A 110 15.93 5.54 -10.75
CA LYS A 110 15.54 4.12 -10.84
C LYS A 110 16.20 3.26 -9.78
N TYR A 111 15.42 2.79 -8.83
CA TYR A 111 15.85 1.96 -7.72
C TYR A 111 15.62 0.49 -8.01
N LYS A 112 16.63 -0.34 -7.71
CA LYS A 112 16.49 -1.80 -7.75
C LYS A 112 15.91 -2.26 -6.43
N ILE A 113 14.84 -3.03 -6.48
CA ILE A 113 14.24 -3.66 -5.30
C ILE A 113 14.35 -5.19 -5.40
N LYS A 114 14.24 -5.86 -4.26
CA LYS A 114 14.04 -7.31 -4.26
C LYS A 114 12.71 -7.62 -4.96
N LYS A 115 12.67 -8.70 -5.75
CA LYS A 115 11.47 -9.13 -6.46
C LYS A 115 10.28 -9.17 -5.49
N PRO A 116 9.25 -8.32 -5.66
CA PRO A 116 8.09 -8.30 -4.78
C PRO A 116 7.25 -9.58 -5.00
N LYS A 117 6.65 -10.09 -3.92
CA LYS A 117 5.76 -11.26 -3.97
C LYS A 117 4.32 -10.87 -4.24
N ASN A 118 3.92 -9.66 -3.84
CA ASN A 118 2.57 -9.13 -3.98
C ASN A 118 2.60 -7.59 -4.04
N THR A 119 1.43 -6.97 -4.22
CA THR A 119 1.29 -5.50 -4.29
C THR A 119 1.65 -4.81 -2.97
N TYR A 120 1.53 -5.48 -1.83
CA TYR A 120 1.91 -4.91 -0.53
C TYR A 120 3.42 -4.76 -0.40
N ASP A 121 4.20 -5.72 -0.89
CA ASP A 121 5.66 -5.58 -0.99
C ASP A 121 6.04 -4.37 -1.85
N ILE A 122 5.31 -4.14 -2.95
CA ILE A 122 5.51 -2.98 -3.82
C ILE A 122 5.21 -1.68 -3.05
N ILE A 123 4.08 -1.60 -2.37
CA ILE A 123 3.70 -0.42 -1.58
C ILE A 123 4.73 -0.12 -0.48
N LEU A 124 5.18 -1.15 0.24
CA LEU A 124 6.18 -1.00 1.31
C LEU A 124 7.52 -0.48 0.77
N ASN A 125 8.01 -1.05 -0.33
CA ASN A 125 9.26 -0.60 -0.95
C ASN A 125 9.13 0.81 -1.55
N ALA A 126 7.96 1.16 -2.09
CA ALA A 126 7.69 2.51 -2.58
C ALA A 126 7.79 3.56 -1.46
N ILE A 127 7.17 3.29 -0.32
CA ILE A 127 7.25 4.16 0.86
C ILE A 127 8.68 4.22 1.41
N LEU A 128 9.44 3.11 1.37
CA LEU A 128 10.85 3.09 1.77
C LEU A 128 11.71 4.00 0.88
N ILE A 129 11.52 3.97 -0.44
CA ILE A 129 12.26 4.83 -1.38
C ILE A 129 11.95 6.30 -1.09
N TYR A 130 10.67 6.63 -0.91
CA TYR A 130 10.26 7.97 -0.50
C TYR A 130 10.96 8.40 0.80
N ALA A 131 10.91 7.55 1.84
CA ALA A 131 11.50 7.82 3.15
C ALA A 131 13.03 8.02 3.13
N LYS A 132 13.72 7.43 2.16
CA LYS A 132 15.18 7.55 2.00
C LYS A 132 15.60 8.78 1.21
N THR A 133 14.67 9.39 0.48
CA THR A 133 14.97 10.44 -0.52
C THR A 133 14.43 11.81 -0.10
N ASP A 134 13.40 11.86 0.74
CA ASP A 134 12.84 13.06 1.35
C ASP A 134 13.12 13.11 2.86
#